data_AF-A0A2A4N2H8-F1
#
_entry.id   AF-A0A2A4N2H8-F1
#
_cell.length_a   1.000
_cell.length_b   1.000
_cell.length_c   1.000
_cell.angle_alpha   90.00
_cell.angle_beta   90.00
_cell.angle_gamma   90.00
#
_symmetry.space_group_name_H-M   'P 1'
#
loop_
_entity.id
_entity.type
_entity.pdbx_description
1 polymer ?
#
loop_
_entity_poly.entity_id
_entity_poly.type
_entity_poly.pdbx_seq_one_letter_code
_entity_poly.pdbx_strand_id
1 'polypeptide(L)'
;MKLSDDVSSPYCILSIPLLIETNMSALVNRILVIDLEPAEQLNRVCQRDNISTKQAKAIIFSQSPASQRNSVADDIINNNNSPESLSEVVTQLHKKYLDIANTMATGCQ
;
A
#
# COMPACT_ATOMS: atom_id res chain seq x y z
N MET A 1 -3.30 9.66 19.47
CA MET A 1 -2.78 8.33 19.06
C MET A 1 -1.33 8.55 18.66
N LYS A 2 -0.37 8.26 19.55
CA LYS A 2 1.07 8.40 19.31
C LYS A 2 1.55 7.11 18.65
N LEU A 3 1.68 7.08 17.32
CA LEU A 3 2.24 5.91 16.61
C LEU A 3 3.72 6.11 16.21
N SER A 4 4.30 7.27 16.47
CA SER A 4 5.56 7.69 15.82
C SER A 4 6.70 8.09 16.77
N ASP A 5 6.50 8.06 18.09
CA ASP A 5 7.47 8.63 19.04
C ASP A 5 8.82 7.87 19.12
N ASP A 6 8.89 6.64 18.59
CA ASP A 6 10.10 5.79 18.61
C ASP A 6 10.71 5.50 17.23
N VAL A 7 10.26 6.20 16.17
CA VAL A 7 10.73 5.94 14.80
C VAL A 7 11.89 6.88 14.46
N SER A 8 13.11 6.34 14.33
CA SER A 8 14.30 7.12 13.93
C SER A 8 14.48 7.24 12.41
N SER A 9 13.54 6.70 11.61
CA SER A 9 13.62 6.77 10.15
C SER A 9 13.00 8.06 9.61
N PRO A 10 13.49 8.60 8.48
CA PRO A 10 12.97 9.84 7.90
C PRO A 10 11.48 9.80 7.55
N TYR A 11 10.93 8.60 7.28
CA TYR A 11 9.50 8.37 7.09
C TYR A 11 9.08 7.04 7.73
N CYS A 12 7.77 6.86 7.95
CA CYS A 12 7.17 5.62 8.43
C CYS A 12 6.19 5.03 7.41
N ILE A 13 6.01 3.71 7.41
CA ILE A 13 4.99 3.02 6.60
C ILE A 13 3.88 2.55 7.53
N LEU A 14 2.64 2.92 7.20
CA LEU A 14 1.45 2.45 7.89
C LEU A 14 0.67 1.50 6.99
N SER A 15 0.67 0.21 7.32
CA SER A 15 -0.04 -0.82 6.53
C SER A 15 -1.51 -0.89 6.96
N ILE A 16 -2.42 -0.35 6.15
CA ILE A 16 -3.86 -0.29 6.44
C ILE A 16 -4.64 -1.00 5.33
N PRO A 17 -5.22 -2.18 5.61
CA PRO A 17 -6.03 -2.92 4.62
C PRO A 17 -7.30 -2.20 4.17
N LEU A 18 -7.89 -1.35 5.03
CA LEU A 18 -9.17 -0.66 4.80
C LEU A 18 -9.03 0.87 4.80
N LEU A 19 -7.95 1.37 4.19
CA LEU A 19 -7.58 2.80 4.25
C LEU A 19 -8.71 3.72 3.76
N ILE A 20 -9.44 3.29 2.74
CA ILE A 20 -10.46 4.09 2.06
C ILE A 20 -11.78 4.03 2.82
N GLU A 21 -12.15 2.84 3.25
CA GLU A 21 -13.37 2.56 4.02
C GLU A 21 -13.36 3.31 5.35
N THR A 22 -12.17 3.52 5.91
CA THR A 22 -11.97 4.25 7.17
C THR A 22 -11.67 5.73 7.00
N ASN A 23 -11.62 6.24 5.76
CA ASN A 23 -11.26 7.64 5.43
C ASN A 23 -9.97 8.12 6.12
N MET A 24 -8.99 7.22 6.31
CA MET A 24 -7.73 7.53 7.00
C MET A 24 -6.69 8.16 6.06
N SER A 25 -7.05 8.49 4.82
CA SER A 25 -6.19 9.17 3.85
C SER A 25 -5.63 10.49 4.37
N ALA A 26 -6.38 11.22 5.20
CA ALA A 26 -5.95 12.48 5.80
C ALA A 26 -4.83 12.33 6.85
N LEU A 27 -4.55 11.11 7.32
CA LEU A 27 -3.54 10.83 8.35
C LEU A 27 -2.16 10.52 7.75
N VAL A 28 -2.05 10.45 6.43
CA VAL A 28 -0.81 10.10 5.74
C VAL A 28 -0.43 11.17 4.72
N ASN A 29 0.87 11.38 4.53
CA ASN A 29 1.36 12.33 3.53
C ASN A 29 1.29 11.77 2.11
N ARG A 30 1.30 10.43 1.97
CA ARG A 30 1.24 9.73 0.68
C ARG A 30 0.53 8.38 0.84
N ILE A 31 -0.15 7.95 -0.22
CA ILE A 31 -0.84 6.67 -0.32
C ILE A 31 -0.15 5.81 -1.38
N LEU A 32 0.43 4.69 -0.93
CA LEU A 32 1.00 3.65 -1.79
C LEU A 32 0.02 2.49 -1.90
N VAL A 33 -0.46 2.21 -3.11
CA VAL A 33 -1.31 1.04 -3.39
C VAL A 33 -0.47 -0.08 -4.01
N ILE A 34 -0.63 -1.29 -3.46
CA ILE A 34 -0.10 -2.51 -4.07
C ILE A 34 -1.24 -3.17 -4.85
N ASP A 35 -1.11 -3.17 -6.17
CA ASP A 35 -2.12 -3.70 -7.09
C ASP A 35 -1.69 -5.02 -7.72
N LEU A 36 -2.69 -5.85 -8.02
CA LEU A 36 -2.53 -7.17 -8.62
C LEU A 36 -3.70 -7.45 -9.57
N GLU A 37 -3.44 -8.29 -10.55
CA GLU A 37 -4.48 -8.85 -11.40
C GLU A 37 -5.48 -9.64 -10.55
N PRO A 38 -6.80 -9.51 -10.82
CA PRO A 38 -7.84 -10.17 -10.02
C PRO A 38 -7.67 -11.68 -9.93
N ALA A 39 -7.17 -12.32 -10.99
CA ALA A 39 -6.92 -13.76 -11.03
C ALA A 39 -5.79 -14.16 -10.07
N GLU A 40 -4.69 -13.39 -10.03
CA GLU A 40 -3.60 -13.64 -9.11
C GLU A 40 -3.99 -13.35 -7.66
N GLN A 41 -4.70 -12.25 -7.42
CA GLN A 41 -5.18 -11.89 -6.09
C GLN A 41 -6.05 -13.02 -5.51
N LEU A 42 -6.96 -13.55 -6.31
CA LEU A 42 -7.82 -14.66 -5.92
C LEU A 42 -7.01 -15.92 -5.60
N ASN A 43 -6.05 -16.26 -6.47
CA ASN A 43 -5.18 -17.43 -6.26
C ASN A 43 -4.36 -17.30 -4.96
N ARG A 44 -3.73 -16.14 -4.73
CA ARG A 44 -2.93 -15.89 -3.53
C ARG A 44 -3.76 -15.92 -2.25
N VAL A 45 -4.97 -15.37 -2.25
CA VAL A 45 -5.89 -15.44 -1.09
C VAL A 45 -6.31 -16.88 -0.80
N CYS A 46 -6.71 -17.64 -1.83
CA CYS A 46 -7.06 -19.05 -1.68
C CYS A 46 -5.90 -19.86 -1.09
N GLN A 47 -4.68 -19.68 -1.61
CA GLN A 47 -3.49 -20.39 -1.14
C GLN A 47 -3.09 -20.01 0.29
N ARG A 48 -3.07 -18.70 0.60
CA ARG A 48 -2.65 -18.19 1.91
C ARG A 48 -3.60 -18.63 3.02
N ASP A 49 -4.91 -18.50 2.77
CA ASP A 49 -5.92 -18.72 3.81
C ASP A 49 -6.49 -20.15 3.77
N ASN A 50 -6.08 -20.96 2.79
CA ASN A 50 -6.59 -22.31 2.54
C ASN A 50 -8.13 -22.36 2.44
N ILE A 51 -8.69 -21.47 1.63
CA ILE A 51 -10.14 -21.32 1.45
C ILE A 51 -10.59 -21.54 0.01
N SER A 52 -11.89 -21.77 -0.17
CA SER A 52 -12.48 -21.90 -1.50
C SER A 52 -12.45 -20.58 -2.28
N THR A 53 -12.42 -20.68 -3.60
CA THR A 53 -12.56 -19.54 -4.53
C THR A 53 -13.80 -18.70 -4.24
N LYS A 54 -14.90 -19.32 -3.81
CA LYS A 54 -16.14 -18.60 -3.46
C LYS A 54 -15.95 -17.73 -2.21
N GLN A 55 -15.29 -18.26 -1.18
CA GLN A 55 -14.98 -17.52 0.04
C GLN A 55 -13.98 -16.40 -0.24
N ALA A 56 -12.92 -16.68 -1.00
CA ALA A 56 -11.92 -15.68 -1.39
C ALA A 56 -12.55 -14.51 -2.18
N LYS A 57 -13.46 -14.81 -3.13
CA LYS A 57 -14.25 -13.77 -3.81
C LYS A 57 -15.05 -12.92 -2.84
N ALA A 58 -15.75 -13.53 -1.88
CA ALA A 58 -16.54 -12.78 -0.90
C ALA A 58 -15.68 -11.83 -0.06
N ILE A 59 -14.47 -12.26 0.34
CA ILE A 59 -13.50 -11.42 1.05
C ILE A 59 -13.04 -10.25 0.16
N ILE A 60 -12.64 -10.53 -1.09
CA ILE A 60 -12.17 -9.50 -2.01
C ILE A 60 -13.27 -8.48 -2.32
N PHE A 61 -14.51 -8.93 -2.55
CA PHE A 61 -15.65 -8.06 -2.82
C PHE A 61 -16.16 -7.28 -1.60
N SER A 62 -15.76 -7.65 -0.38
CA SER A 62 -16.06 -6.88 0.83
C SER A 62 -15.19 -5.61 0.97
N GLN A 63 -14.13 -5.50 0.18
CA GLN A 63 -13.20 -4.37 0.16
C GLN A 63 -13.53 -3.42 -0.99
N SER A 64 -12.95 -2.22 -0.94
CA SER A 64 -13.07 -1.23 -2.01
C SER A 64 -12.54 -1.76 -3.34
N PRO A 65 -13.24 -1.48 -4.45
CA PRO A 65 -12.80 -1.94 -5.77
C PRO A 65 -11.45 -1.33 -6.14
N ALA A 66 -10.67 -2.05 -6.96
CA ALA A 66 -9.33 -1.62 -7.38
C ALA A 66 -9.33 -0.23 -8.02
N SER A 67 -10.34 0.12 -8.82
CA SER A 67 -10.47 1.45 -9.42
C SER A 67 -10.53 2.57 -8.38
N GLN A 68 -11.28 2.37 -7.29
CA GLN A 68 -11.39 3.34 -6.20
C GLN A 68 -10.10 3.40 -5.38
N ARG A 69 -9.40 2.28 -5.20
CA ARG A 69 -8.07 2.26 -4.59
C ARG A 69 -7.04 3.04 -5.41
N ASN A 70 -7.02 2.80 -6.71
CA ASN A 70 -6.07 3.43 -7.62
C ASN A 70 -6.36 4.93 -7.79
N SER A 71 -7.61 5.38 -7.64
CA SER A 71 -7.96 6.81 -7.77
C SER A 71 -7.46 7.69 -6.62
N VAL A 72 -7.18 7.10 -5.44
CA VAL A 72 -6.66 7.82 -4.27
C VAL A 72 -5.16 7.60 -4.05
N ALA A 73 -4.51 6.81 -4.91
CA ALA A 73 -3.11 6.47 -4.77
C ALA A 73 -2.22 7.61 -5.28
N ASP A 74 -1.19 7.95 -4.51
CA ASP A 74 -0.07 8.78 -4.97
C ASP A 74 0.93 7.98 -5.80
N ASP A 75 1.10 6.71 -5.45
CA ASP A 75 2.03 5.78 -6.03
C ASP A 75 1.39 4.38 -6.09
N ILE A 76 1.62 3.64 -7.18
CA ILE A 76 1.08 2.29 -7.37
C ILE A 76 2.25 1.34 -7.67
N ILE A 77 2.34 0.25 -6.92
CA ILE A 77 3.20 -0.89 -7.24
C ILE A 77 2.34 -1.98 -7.87
N ASN A 78 2.70 -2.39 -9.08
CA ASN A 78 2.17 -3.60 -9.69
C ASN A 78 2.94 -4.82 -9.17
N ASN A 79 2.24 -5.73 -8.49
CA ASN A 79 2.82 -6.91 -7.84
C ASN A 79 2.46 -8.23 -8.57
N ASN A 80 2.28 -8.15 -9.89
CA ASN A 80 2.09 -9.32 -10.76
C ASN A 80 3.42 -9.98 -11.19
N ASN A 81 4.54 -9.25 -11.08
CA ASN A 81 5.84 -9.72 -11.56
C ASN A 81 6.65 -10.43 -10.45
N SER A 82 7.83 -10.95 -10.80
CA SER A 82 8.71 -11.65 -9.85
C SER A 82 9.17 -10.73 -8.71
N PRO A 83 9.51 -11.29 -7.53
CA PRO A 83 10.05 -10.52 -6.40
C PRO A 83 11.31 -9.71 -6.73
N GLU A 84 12.12 -10.14 -7.72
CA GLU A 84 13.31 -9.40 -8.12
C GLU A 84 12.94 -8.05 -8.75
N SER A 85 11.95 -8.03 -9.65
CA SER A 85 11.45 -6.81 -10.26
C SER A 85 10.82 -5.84 -9.24
N LEU A 86 10.28 -6.38 -8.15
CA LEU A 86 9.71 -5.59 -7.07
C LEU A 86 10.78 -4.82 -6.28
N SER A 87 11.97 -5.41 -6.12
CA SER A 87 13.07 -4.81 -5.35
C SER A 87 13.55 -3.48 -5.96
N GLU A 88 13.62 -3.40 -7.28
CA GLU A 88 14.03 -2.20 -8.00
C GLU A 88 12.99 -1.08 -7.84
N VAL A 89 11.70 -1.41 -8.00
CA VAL A 89 10.60 -0.46 -7.83
C VAL A 89 10.55 0.07 -6.40
N VAL A 90 10.67 -0.81 -5.41
CA VAL A 90 10.70 -0.43 -3.99
C VAL A 90 11.90 0.48 -3.70
N THR A 91 13.07 0.20 -4.28
CA THR A 91 14.26 1.04 -4.10
C THR A 91 14.07 2.44 -4.68
N GLN A 92 13.42 2.56 -5.84
CA GLN A 92 13.12 3.85 -6.45
C GLN A 92 12.13 4.66 -5.60
N LEU A 93 11.06 4.01 -5.13
CA LEU A 93 10.08 4.65 -4.24
C LEU A 93 10.68 5.04 -2.89
N HIS A 94 11.57 4.21 -2.34
CA HIS A 94 12.29 4.53 -1.11
C HIS A 94 13.10 5.83 -1.26
N LYS A 95 13.89 5.97 -2.33
CA LYS A 95 14.64 7.22 -2.60
C LYS A 95 13.71 8.42 -2.72
N LYS A 96 12.62 8.28 -3.49
CA LYS A 96 11.59 9.32 -3.63
C LYS A 96 11.02 9.74 -2.27
N TYR A 97 10.72 8.79 -1.39
CA TYR A 97 10.15 9.08 -0.08
C TYR A 97 11.17 9.69 0.89
N LEU A 98 12.44 9.30 0.81
CA LEU A 98 13.52 9.99 1.54
C LEU A 98 13.62 11.46 1.11
N ASP A 99 13.62 11.74 -0.18
CA ASP A 99 13.72 13.12 -0.68
C ASP A 99 12.53 13.98 -0.24
N ILE A 100 11.32 13.42 -0.30
CA ILE A 100 10.10 14.09 0.15
C ILE A 100 10.15 14.36 1.66
N ALA A 101 10.50 13.35 2.46
CA ALA A 101 10.57 13.48 3.91
C ALA A 101 11.63 14.52 4.34
N ASN A 102 12.79 14.49 3.71
CA ASN A 102 13.85 15.46 3.97
C ASN A 102 13.42 16.88 3.57
N THR A 103 12.74 17.05 2.43
CA THR A 103 12.26 18.37 1.99
C THR A 103 11.16 18.93 2.90
N MET A 104 10.25 18.08 3.40
CA MET A 104 9.22 18.49 4.36
C MET A 104 9.80 18.91 5.70
N ALA A 105 10.92 18.30 6.14
CA ALA A 105 11.62 18.69 7.36
C ALA A 105 12.30 20.08 7.23
N THR A 106 12.78 20.44 6.03
CA THR A 106 13.46 21.73 5.79
C THR A 106 12.52 22.90 5.48
N GLY A 107 11.24 22.63 5.17
CA GLY A 107 10.23 23.65 4.82
C GLY A 107 9.60 24.40 6.00
N CYS A 108 9.97 24.06 7.24
CA CYS A 108 9.68 24.86 8.44
C CYS A 108 10.87 25.79 8.74
N GLN A 109 11.02 26.85 7.94
CA GLN A 109 11.79 28.04 8.31
C GLN A 109 11.00 29.28 7.92
#